data_AF-A0A8C3D626-F1
#
_entry.id   AF-A0A8C3D626-F1
#
_cell.length_a   1.000
_cell.length_b   1.000
_cell.length_c   1.000
_cell.angle_alpha   90.00
_cell.angle_beta   90.00
_cell.angle_gamma   90.00
#
_symmetry.space_group_name_H-M   'P 1'
#
loop_
_entity.id
_entity.type
_entity.pdbx_description
1 polymer ?
#
loop_
_entity_poly.entity_id
_entity_poly.type
_entity_poly.pdbx_seq_one_letter_code
_entity_poly.pdbx_strand_id
1 'polypeptide(L)'
;SVPTEDATRRRRVAPLAAAPPARAGDEPLLRGIFEIGKRSCDVVLSARRLRWSPILPESPTGGTGVALQAQEEIIEMKDVFSVKLKRRRFAGQKKGGTLLGITIFKCLNKEENKLTDCAIHLNNLSEDHCQSWFRHLKEILNVTEYEGHALSVLKECELQAFDGVVCVGGDGSVSEVAHGLLLRAQIDAGKDTDYVSKPVRAPVPLGVIPAGENERYCYVLLVICFKCLWHVLQFWLLKAVLDAKASVM
;
A
#
# COMPACT_ATOMS: atom_id res chain seq x y z
N SER A 1 52.94 -57.05 -3.23
CA SER A 1 53.30 -55.62 -3.26
C SER A 1 52.66 -54.99 -4.49
N VAL A 2 51.47 -54.42 -4.32
CA VAL A 2 50.79 -53.60 -5.34
C VAL A 2 50.17 -52.43 -4.57
N PRO A 3 50.58 -51.17 -4.79
CA PRO A 3 49.93 -50.04 -4.16
C PRO A 3 49.02 -49.28 -5.15
N THR A 4 47.78 -49.08 -4.68
CA THR A 4 46.93 -47.88 -4.79
C THR A 4 46.51 -47.36 -6.18
N GLU A 5 45.26 -47.66 -6.55
CA GLU A 5 44.45 -46.85 -7.48
C GLU A 5 43.93 -45.59 -6.78
N ASP A 6 44.16 -44.46 -7.45
CA ASP A 6 43.84 -43.09 -7.07
C ASP A 6 42.39 -42.75 -7.46
N ALA A 7 41.47 -42.77 -6.48
CA ALA A 7 40.07 -42.44 -6.70
C ALA A 7 39.83 -40.92 -6.59
N THR A 8 39.83 -40.25 -7.74
CA THR A 8 39.53 -38.81 -7.88
C THR A 8 38.07 -38.50 -7.50
N ARG A 9 37.82 -38.13 -6.25
CA ARG A 9 36.50 -37.67 -5.78
C ARG A 9 36.24 -36.22 -6.22
N ARG A 10 35.79 -36.04 -7.47
CA ARG A 10 35.24 -34.75 -7.95
C ARG A 10 34.02 -34.37 -7.11
N ARG A 11 34.14 -33.31 -6.32
CA ARG A 11 33.08 -32.72 -5.50
C ARG A 11 32.05 -32.09 -6.44
N ARG A 12 30.94 -32.79 -6.72
CA ARG A 12 29.77 -32.21 -7.40
C ARG A 12 29.21 -31.09 -6.51
N VAL A 13 29.36 -29.85 -6.96
CA VAL A 13 28.62 -28.72 -6.40
C VAL A 13 27.16 -28.91 -6.81
N ALA A 14 26.26 -29.02 -5.85
CA ALA A 14 24.83 -29.10 -6.12
C ALA A 14 24.38 -27.79 -6.82
N PRO A 15 23.50 -27.84 -7.83
CA PRO A 15 22.95 -26.62 -8.40
C PRO A 15 22.20 -25.87 -7.30
N LEU A 16 22.47 -24.58 -7.16
CA LEU A 16 21.70 -23.67 -6.32
C LEU A 16 20.23 -23.86 -6.70
N ALA A 17 19.42 -24.36 -5.77
CA ALA A 17 18.00 -24.62 -6.02
C ALA A 17 17.37 -23.35 -6.60
N ALA A 18 16.83 -23.46 -7.80
CA ALA A 18 16.13 -22.35 -8.44
C ALA A 18 15.06 -21.85 -7.47
N ALA A 19 15.06 -20.53 -7.21
CA ALA A 19 14.06 -19.91 -6.36
C ALA A 19 12.66 -20.35 -6.83
N PRO A 20 11.75 -20.69 -5.90
CA PRO A 20 10.41 -21.11 -6.29
C PRO A 20 9.78 -20.03 -7.17
N PRO A 21 9.00 -20.42 -8.21
CA PRO A 21 8.37 -19.46 -9.09
C PRO A 21 7.52 -18.49 -8.25
N ALA A 22 7.72 -17.19 -8.48
CA ALA A 22 6.94 -16.15 -7.83
C ALA A 22 5.46 -16.45 -8.02
N ARG A 23 4.69 -16.39 -6.92
CA ARG A 23 3.23 -16.58 -6.99
C ARG A 23 2.66 -15.49 -7.91
N ALA A 24 1.66 -15.82 -8.73
CA ALA A 24 1.00 -14.85 -9.59
C ALA A 24 0.57 -13.61 -8.77
N GLY A 25 1.11 -12.43 -9.11
CA GLY A 25 0.92 -11.17 -8.38
C GLY A 25 2.14 -10.61 -7.65
N ASP A 26 3.28 -11.32 -7.60
CA ASP A 26 4.55 -10.85 -7.01
C ASP A 26 5.54 -10.27 -8.05
N GLU A 27 5.13 -10.15 -9.32
CA GLU A 27 5.95 -9.55 -10.37
C GLU A 27 6.23 -8.06 -10.05
N PRO A 28 7.49 -7.59 -10.19
CA PRO A 28 7.83 -6.21 -9.86
C PRO A 28 7.20 -5.24 -10.88
N LEU A 29 6.32 -4.37 -10.39
CA LEU A 29 5.78 -3.25 -11.15
C LEU A 29 6.80 -2.12 -11.26
N LEU A 30 7.47 -1.80 -10.15
CA LEU A 30 8.51 -0.77 -10.09
C LEU A 30 9.69 -1.23 -9.25
N ARG A 31 10.88 -0.79 -9.64
CA ARG A 31 12.13 -0.87 -8.86
C ARG A 31 12.76 0.50 -8.80
N GLY A 32 13.32 0.85 -7.64
CA GLY A 32 13.78 2.21 -7.39
C GLY A 32 14.54 2.32 -6.08
N ILE A 33 15.41 3.33 -6.01
CA ILE A 33 16.24 3.58 -4.84
C ILE A 33 15.60 4.68 -4.02
N PHE A 34 15.38 4.40 -2.74
CA PHE A 34 14.89 5.38 -1.77
C PHE A 34 15.77 5.37 -0.53
N GLU A 35 15.88 6.52 0.11
CA GLU A 35 16.35 6.57 1.48
C GLU A 35 15.19 6.26 2.42
N ILE A 36 15.35 5.23 3.25
CA ILE A 36 14.39 4.84 4.29
C ILE A 36 15.10 4.96 5.64
N GLY A 37 14.59 5.84 6.50
CA GLY A 37 15.25 6.24 7.73
C GLY A 37 16.52 7.04 7.45
N LYS A 38 17.67 6.35 7.34
CA LYS A 38 18.99 6.93 7.02
C LYS A 38 19.83 5.98 6.15
N ARG A 39 19.19 5.03 5.47
CA ARG A 39 19.85 4.03 4.63
C ARG A 39 19.30 4.10 3.22
N SER A 40 20.19 3.99 2.24
CA SER A 40 19.81 3.79 0.85
C SER A 40 19.34 2.34 0.67
N CYS A 41 18.13 2.17 0.15
CA CYS A 41 17.49 0.87 -0.01
C CYS A 41 17.10 0.62 -1.47
N ASP A 42 17.30 -0.60 -1.95
CA ASP A 42 16.63 -1.08 -3.16
C ASP A 42 15.19 -1.41 -2.78
N VAL A 43 14.24 -0.72 -3.40
CA VAL A 43 12.82 -0.83 -3.12
C VAL A 43 12.11 -1.40 -4.34
N VAL A 44 11.24 -2.37 -4.09
CA VAL A 44 10.48 -3.05 -5.14
C VAL A 44 9.00 -3.06 -4.80
N LEU A 45 8.21 -2.49 -5.71
CA LEU A 45 6.76 -2.49 -5.65
C LEU A 45 6.20 -3.59 -6.55
N SER A 46 5.24 -4.34 -6.02
CA SER A 46 4.40 -5.30 -6.75
C SER A 46 2.93 -4.98 -6.44
N ALA A 47 1.99 -5.62 -7.14
CA ALA A 47 0.56 -5.40 -6.91
C ALA A 47 0.13 -5.71 -5.46
N ARG A 48 0.84 -6.61 -4.78
CA ARG A 48 0.44 -7.09 -3.44
C ARG A 48 1.39 -6.68 -2.32
N ARG A 49 2.62 -6.27 -2.64
CA ARG A 49 3.69 -6.07 -1.66
C ARG A 49 4.63 -4.94 -2.04
N LEU A 50 5.15 -4.28 -1.03
CA LEU A 50 6.33 -3.42 -1.14
C LEU A 50 7.42 -4.03 -0.27
N ARG A 51 8.57 -4.29 -0.88
CA ARG A 51 9.74 -4.84 -0.20
C ARG A 51 10.94 -3.94 -0.40
N TRP A 52 11.81 -3.90 0.61
CA TRP A 52 13.07 -3.18 0.49
C TRP A 52 14.19 -3.86 1.26
N SER A 53 15.41 -3.65 0.78
CA SER A 53 16.62 -4.09 1.45
C SER A 53 17.68 -2.98 1.40
N PRO A 54 18.46 -2.79 2.49
CA PRO A 54 19.60 -1.87 2.46
C PRO A 54 20.59 -2.24 1.37
N ILE A 55 21.03 -1.26 0.58
CA ILE A 55 22.10 -1.46 -0.40
C ILE A 55 23.42 -1.57 0.38
N LEU A 56 24.07 -2.73 0.28
CA LEU A 56 25.37 -2.95 0.89
C LEU A 56 26.46 -2.32 0.01
N PRO A 57 27.39 -1.53 0.58
CA PRO A 57 28.56 -1.09 -0.18
C PRO A 57 29.42 -2.30 -0.54
N GLU A 58 29.87 -2.37 -1.79
CA GLU A 58 30.86 -3.37 -2.19
C GLU A 58 32.17 -3.11 -1.44
N SER A 59 32.60 -4.06 -0.61
CA SER A 59 33.89 -3.97 0.09
C SER A 59 35.03 -4.17 -0.92
N PRO A 60 36.03 -3.26 -1.00
CA PRO A 60 37.15 -3.39 -1.95
C PRO A 60 38.05 -4.62 -1.72
N THR A 61 37.94 -5.27 -0.57
CA THR A 61 38.84 -6.35 -0.15
C THR A 61 37.99 -7.57 0.13
N GLY A 62 38.28 -8.70 -0.52
CA GLY A 62 37.61 -10.00 -0.36
C GLY A 62 37.82 -10.64 1.02
N GLY A 63 37.59 -9.87 2.09
CA GLY A 63 37.55 -10.34 3.46
C GLY A 63 36.16 -10.87 3.76
N THR A 64 36.12 -12.07 4.33
CA THR A 64 34.94 -12.69 4.94
C THR A 64 34.46 -11.86 6.13
N GLY A 65 33.91 -10.68 5.87
CA GLY A 65 33.17 -9.89 6.84
C GLY A 65 31.82 -10.53 7.02
N VAL A 66 31.46 -10.84 8.26
CA VAL A 66 30.16 -11.37 8.68
C VAL A 66 29.08 -10.59 7.94
N ALA A 67 28.44 -11.21 6.96
CA ALA A 67 27.33 -10.63 6.24
C ALA A 67 26.24 -10.38 7.28
N LEU A 68 26.16 -9.14 7.77
CA LEU A 68 24.96 -8.65 8.45
C LEU A 68 23.83 -8.98 7.48
N GLN A 69 23.04 -9.98 7.82
CA GLN A 69 21.87 -10.36 7.04
C GLN A 69 21.04 -9.09 6.93
N ALA A 70 21.13 -8.43 5.77
CA ALA A 70 20.35 -7.26 5.48
C ALA A 70 18.91 -7.77 5.44
N GLN A 71 18.22 -7.59 6.56
CA GLN A 71 16.88 -8.12 6.73
C GLN A 71 15.99 -7.40 5.72
N GLU A 72 15.53 -8.13 4.71
CA GLU A 72 14.55 -7.63 3.77
C GLU A 72 13.27 -7.33 4.57
N GLU A 73 12.82 -6.09 4.48
CA GLU A 73 11.57 -5.67 5.09
C GLU A 73 10.48 -5.70 4.03
N ILE A 74 9.31 -6.24 4.40
CA ILE A 74 8.18 -6.42 3.49
C ILE A 74 6.92 -5.88 4.16
N ILE A 75 6.09 -5.21 3.37
CA ILE A 75 4.72 -4.88 3.74
C ILE A 75 3.76 -5.41 2.69
N GLU A 76 2.59 -5.88 3.14
CA GLU A 76 1.51 -6.26 2.24
C GLU A 76 0.63 -5.03 1.97
N MET A 77 0.24 -4.84 0.71
CA MET A 77 -0.60 -3.72 0.29
C MET A 77 -1.96 -3.71 0.98
N LYS A 78 -2.44 -4.89 1.42
CA LYS A 78 -3.66 -5.03 2.22
C LYS A 78 -3.61 -4.35 3.58
N ASP A 79 -2.39 -4.14 4.11
CA ASP A 79 -2.17 -3.50 5.40
C ASP A 79 -1.95 -1.98 5.24
N VAL A 80 -1.85 -1.48 4.00
CA VAL A 80 -1.67 -0.07 3.66
C VAL A 80 -3.05 0.59 3.53
N PHE A 81 -3.25 1.69 4.24
CA PHE A 81 -4.53 2.43 4.20
C PHE A 81 -4.39 3.84 3.62
N SER A 82 -3.18 4.35 3.42
CA SER A 82 -2.99 5.66 2.81
C SER A 82 -1.59 5.83 2.25
N VAL A 83 -1.48 6.62 1.19
CA VAL A 83 -0.22 7.08 0.61
C VAL A 83 -0.28 8.57 0.37
N LYS A 84 0.84 9.27 0.57
CA LYS A 84 0.93 10.72 0.43
C LYS A 84 2.28 11.16 -0.12
N LEU A 85 2.28 12.13 -1.03
CA LEU A 85 3.48 12.90 -1.37
C LEU A 85 3.82 13.88 -0.25
N LYS A 86 5.01 13.72 0.33
CA LYS A 86 5.52 14.56 1.42
C LYS A 86 6.26 15.75 0.83
N ARG A 87 5.79 16.96 1.09
CA ARG A 87 6.46 18.22 0.70
C ARG A 87 6.76 19.06 1.93
N ARG A 88 7.94 19.68 1.98
CA ARG A 88 8.30 20.69 2.98
C ARG A 88 7.94 22.07 2.44
N ARG A 89 7.21 22.85 3.23
CA ARG A 89 6.94 24.27 2.93
C ARG A 89 7.85 25.15 3.78
N PHE A 90 8.24 26.28 3.23
CA PHE A 90 8.89 27.35 3.99
C PHE A 90 7.83 28.29 4.57
N ALA A 91 8.17 28.95 5.69
CA ALA A 91 7.26 29.91 6.34
C ALA A 91 6.86 31.00 5.34
N GLY A 92 5.55 31.28 5.23
CA GLY A 92 5.00 32.28 4.29
C GLY A 92 4.63 31.75 2.89
N GLN A 93 4.99 30.51 2.54
CA GLN A 93 4.69 29.95 1.22
C GLN A 93 3.28 29.32 1.16
N LYS A 94 2.37 29.94 0.39
CA LYS A 94 0.96 29.49 0.27
C LYS A 94 0.75 28.29 -0.67
N LYS A 95 1.62 28.11 -1.68
CA LYS A 95 1.58 26.99 -2.64
C LYS A 95 3.00 26.58 -3.05
N GLY A 96 3.17 25.29 -3.34
CA GLY A 96 4.49 24.71 -3.63
C GLY A 96 5.31 24.41 -2.37
N GLY A 97 6.39 23.66 -2.56
CA GLY A 97 7.29 23.21 -1.50
C GLY A 97 8.18 22.08 -2.01
N THR A 98 9.39 21.96 -1.45
CA THR A 98 10.36 20.94 -1.82
C THR A 98 9.80 19.56 -1.56
N LEU A 99 9.77 18.70 -2.59
CA LEU A 99 9.39 17.31 -2.43
C LEU A 99 10.44 16.58 -1.59
N LEU A 100 9.97 15.85 -0.58
CA LEU A 100 10.81 15.03 0.30
C LEU A 100 10.72 13.54 -0.03
N GLY A 101 9.61 13.11 -0.64
CA GLY A 101 9.38 11.72 -1.00
C GLY A 101 7.93 11.30 -0.85
N ILE A 102 7.72 10.00 -0.60
CA ILE A 102 6.42 9.38 -0.41
C ILE A 102 6.31 8.89 1.02
N THR A 103 5.14 9.06 1.65
CA THR A 103 4.81 8.43 2.92
C THR A 103 3.72 7.41 2.71
N ILE A 104 3.95 6.20 3.22
CA ILE A 104 3.01 5.08 3.19
C ILE A 104 2.57 4.84 4.62
N PHE A 105 1.26 4.80 4.85
CA PHE A 105 0.67 4.54 6.15
C PHE A 105 0.09 3.13 6.17
N LYS A 106 0.52 2.33 7.13
CA LYS A 106 0.06 0.96 7.32
C LYS A 106 -0.47 0.72 8.73
N CYS A 107 -1.34 -0.27 8.86
CA CYS A 107 -1.75 -0.80 10.15
C CYS A 107 -0.81 -1.95 10.59
N LEU A 108 -0.45 -1.97 11.86
CA LEU A 108 0.31 -3.03 12.51
C LEU A 108 -0.56 -3.66 13.59
N ASN A 109 -0.71 -4.98 13.58
CA ASN A 109 -1.40 -5.71 14.64
C ASN A 109 -0.46 -5.92 15.84
N LYS A 110 -0.85 -5.46 17.03
CA LYS A 110 -0.02 -5.54 18.24
C LYS A 110 -0.53 -6.60 19.23
N GLU A 111 -1.84 -6.73 19.39
CA GLU A 111 -2.53 -7.65 20.32
C GLU A 111 -3.87 -8.08 19.70
N GLU A 112 -4.56 -9.10 20.24
CA GLU A 112 -5.92 -9.46 19.80
C GLU A 112 -6.85 -8.25 19.88
N ASN A 113 -7.08 -7.62 18.71
CA ASN A 113 -7.96 -6.48 18.48
C ASN A 113 -7.37 -5.08 18.75
N LYS A 114 -6.04 -4.95 18.87
CA LYS A 114 -5.36 -3.64 18.89
C LYS A 114 -4.43 -3.49 17.71
N LEU A 115 -4.68 -2.49 16.87
CA LEU A 115 -3.78 -2.10 15.80
C LEU A 115 -3.06 -0.81 16.19
N THR A 116 -1.97 -0.54 15.50
CA THR A 116 -1.22 0.69 15.61
C THR A 116 -0.92 1.16 14.21
N ASP A 117 -0.94 2.47 13.97
CA ASP A 117 -0.50 2.99 12.69
C ASP A 117 1.03 3.06 12.65
N CYS A 118 1.57 2.91 11.45
CA CYS A 118 2.99 3.05 11.18
C CYS A 118 3.16 3.82 9.87
N ALA A 119 4.00 4.86 9.90
CA ALA A 119 4.37 5.63 8.72
C ALA A 119 5.75 5.20 8.22
N ILE A 120 5.81 4.78 6.96
CA ILE A 120 7.06 4.48 6.25
C ILE A 120 7.35 5.65 5.31
N HIS A 121 8.55 6.21 5.41
CA HIS A 121 9.00 7.31 4.57
C HIS A 121 9.98 6.79 3.52
N LEU A 122 9.55 6.85 2.26
CA LEU A 122 10.39 6.60 1.09
C LEU A 122 10.92 7.96 0.60
N ASN A 123 12.10 8.35 1.06
CA ASN A 123 12.67 9.66 0.72
C ASN A 123 13.38 9.59 -0.65
N ASN A 124 13.00 10.49 -1.55
CA ASN A 124 13.67 10.72 -2.81
C ASN A 124 13.29 12.15 -3.29
N LEU A 125 14.28 12.89 -3.79
CA LEU A 125 14.10 14.30 -4.18
C LEU A 125 13.66 14.45 -5.64
N SER A 126 13.73 13.39 -6.45
CA SER A 126 13.28 13.40 -7.84
C SER A 126 11.75 13.46 -7.89
N GLU A 127 11.21 14.57 -8.38
CA GLU A 127 9.76 14.75 -8.51
C GLU A 127 9.15 13.71 -9.43
N ASP A 128 9.72 13.50 -10.61
CA ASP A 128 9.21 12.53 -11.59
C ASP A 128 9.23 11.10 -11.04
N HIS A 129 10.30 10.73 -10.32
CA HIS A 129 10.41 9.41 -9.70
C HIS A 129 9.32 9.22 -8.66
N CYS A 130 9.18 10.15 -7.71
CA CYS A 130 8.17 10.06 -6.66
C CYS A 130 6.74 10.12 -7.20
N GLN A 131 6.47 10.92 -8.23
CA GLN A 131 5.15 11.01 -8.85
C GLN A 131 4.78 9.69 -9.55
N SER A 132 5.73 9.10 -10.29
CA SER A 132 5.51 7.79 -10.94
C SER A 132 5.17 6.71 -9.92
N TRP A 133 5.95 6.62 -8.84
CA TRP A 133 5.70 5.67 -7.74
C TRP A 133 4.38 5.95 -7.02
N PHE A 134 4.07 7.21 -6.75
CA PHE A 134 2.83 7.60 -6.10
C PHE A 134 1.61 7.22 -6.93
N ARG A 135 1.67 7.36 -8.27
CA ARG A 135 0.59 6.95 -9.17
C ARG A 135 0.32 5.44 -9.07
N HIS A 136 1.35 4.60 -9.17
CA HIS A 136 1.18 3.15 -9.06
C HIS A 136 0.65 2.73 -7.68
N LEU A 137 1.12 3.38 -6.61
CA LEU A 137 0.58 3.13 -5.26
C LEU A 137 -0.90 3.53 -5.15
N LYS A 138 -1.31 4.64 -5.79
CA LYS A 138 -2.72 5.05 -5.83
C LYS A 138 -3.59 4.05 -6.57
N GLU A 139 -3.12 3.55 -7.71
CA GLU A 139 -3.81 2.54 -8.51
C GLU A 139 -4.00 1.24 -7.70
N ILE A 140 -2.95 0.75 -7.05
CA ILE A 140 -3.02 -0.46 -6.19
C ILE A 140 -4.02 -0.27 -5.04
N LEU A 141 -4.10 0.94 -4.49
CA LEU A 141 -5.01 1.28 -3.38
C LEU A 141 -6.40 1.75 -3.84
N ASN A 142 -6.69 1.74 -5.14
CA ASN A 142 -7.96 2.20 -5.72
C ASN A 142 -8.37 3.62 -5.27
N VAL A 143 -7.40 4.54 -5.19
CA VAL A 143 -7.67 5.94 -4.83
C VAL A 143 -8.44 6.61 -5.96
N THR A 144 -9.60 7.18 -5.65
CA THR A 144 -10.44 7.82 -6.65
C THR A 144 -10.03 9.27 -6.88
N GLU A 145 -10.24 9.76 -8.10
CA GLU A 145 -9.69 11.03 -8.56
C GLU A 145 -10.74 11.99 -9.12
N TYR A 146 -11.88 11.47 -9.53
CA TYR A 146 -12.97 12.21 -10.16
C TYR A 146 -14.32 11.57 -9.81
N GLU A 147 -15.40 12.32 -9.98
CA GLU A 147 -16.78 11.88 -9.75
C GLU A 147 -17.13 10.70 -10.67
N GLY A 148 -17.69 9.62 -10.11
CA GLY A 148 -18.02 8.39 -10.86
C GLY A 148 -16.89 7.36 -10.92
N HIS A 149 -15.68 7.69 -10.44
CA HIS A 149 -14.56 6.77 -10.42
C HIS A 149 -14.76 5.63 -9.39
N ALA A 150 -15.31 5.92 -8.20
CA ALA A 150 -15.57 4.89 -7.19
C ALA A 150 -16.56 3.85 -7.71
N LEU A 151 -17.60 4.33 -8.40
CA LEU A 151 -18.58 3.46 -9.04
C LEU A 151 -17.94 2.52 -10.08
N SER A 152 -17.05 3.04 -10.91
CA SER A 152 -16.35 2.27 -11.95
C SER A 152 -15.46 1.18 -11.33
N VAL A 153 -14.68 1.54 -10.31
CA VAL A 153 -13.85 0.59 -9.55
C VAL A 153 -14.69 -0.53 -8.94
N LEU A 154 -15.81 -0.20 -8.28
CA LEU A 154 -16.66 -1.20 -7.61
C LEU A 154 -17.38 -2.13 -8.59
N LYS A 155 -17.62 -1.69 -9.83
CA LYS A 155 -18.21 -2.51 -10.90
C LYS A 155 -17.21 -3.51 -11.49
N GLU A 156 -15.95 -3.13 -11.59
CA GLU A 156 -14.91 -3.99 -12.20
C GLU A 156 -14.22 -4.89 -11.18
N CYS A 157 -14.19 -4.49 -9.91
CA CYS A 157 -13.50 -5.21 -8.86
C CYS A 157 -14.20 -6.52 -8.45
N GLU A 158 -13.40 -7.55 -8.13
CA GLU A 158 -13.88 -8.80 -7.55
C GLU A 158 -14.10 -8.66 -6.03
N LEU A 159 -15.24 -8.07 -5.63
CA LEU A 159 -15.53 -7.71 -4.23
C LEU A 159 -15.44 -8.89 -3.25
N GLN A 160 -15.63 -10.12 -3.71
CA GLN A 160 -15.54 -11.33 -2.88
C GLN A 160 -14.12 -11.63 -2.38
N ALA A 161 -13.10 -11.02 -2.99
CA ALA A 161 -11.71 -11.13 -2.53
C ALA A 161 -11.41 -10.26 -1.29
N PHE A 162 -12.38 -9.44 -0.85
CA PHE A 162 -12.23 -8.51 0.24
C PHE A 162 -13.22 -8.82 1.36
N ASP A 163 -12.80 -8.55 2.59
CA ASP A 163 -13.70 -8.64 3.73
C ASP A 163 -14.70 -7.48 3.67
N GLY A 164 -14.26 -6.27 3.31
CA GLY A 164 -15.11 -5.08 3.29
C GLY A 164 -14.58 -3.93 2.44
N VAL A 165 -15.44 -2.93 2.23
CA VAL A 165 -15.07 -1.66 1.61
C VAL A 165 -15.06 -0.57 2.66
N VAL A 166 -14.04 0.27 2.66
CA VAL A 166 -13.91 1.42 3.55
C VAL A 166 -13.83 2.67 2.69
N CYS A 167 -14.86 3.51 2.76
CA CYS A 167 -14.87 4.82 2.11
C CYS A 167 -14.27 5.86 3.05
N VAL A 168 -13.22 6.56 2.62
CA VAL A 168 -12.66 7.73 3.30
C VAL A 168 -12.95 8.94 2.45
N GLY A 169 -13.88 9.78 2.87
CA GLY A 169 -14.41 10.85 2.02
C GLY A 169 -15.53 11.65 2.69
N GLY A 170 -16.03 12.66 1.98
CA GLY A 170 -17.26 13.37 2.36
C GLY A 170 -18.52 12.63 1.90
N ASP A 171 -19.69 13.20 2.17
CA ASP A 171 -20.99 12.56 1.90
C ASP A 171 -21.20 12.17 0.44
N GLY A 172 -20.74 13.02 -0.50
CA GLY A 172 -20.84 12.71 -1.94
C GLY A 172 -20.07 11.43 -2.31
N SER A 173 -18.89 11.26 -1.74
CA SER A 173 -18.05 10.08 -1.95
C SER A 173 -18.63 8.82 -1.31
N VAL A 174 -19.17 8.95 -0.11
CA VAL A 174 -19.86 7.86 0.60
C VAL A 174 -21.10 7.42 -0.19
N SER A 175 -21.88 8.37 -0.70
CA SER A 175 -23.04 8.11 -1.53
C SER A 175 -22.67 7.36 -2.80
N GLU A 176 -21.58 7.76 -3.47
CA GLU A 176 -21.07 7.09 -4.67
C GLU A 176 -20.68 5.63 -4.40
N VAL A 177 -19.94 5.38 -3.31
CA VAL A 177 -19.53 4.02 -2.92
C VAL A 177 -20.74 3.16 -2.53
N ALA A 178 -21.66 3.70 -1.72
CA ALA A 178 -22.86 2.98 -1.30
C ALA A 178 -23.74 2.61 -2.50
N HIS A 179 -23.94 3.56 -3.42
CA HIS A 179 -24.67 3.32 -4.65
C HIS A 179 -23.97 2.27 -5.53
N GLY A 180 -22.64 2.33 -5.67
CA GLY A 180 -21.88 1.35 -6.45
C GLY A 180 -21.96 -0.07 -5.91
N LEU A 181 -21.88 -0.25 -4.58
CA LEU A 181 -22.05 -1.55 -3.94
C LEU A 181 -23.45 -2.12 -4.14
N LEU A 182 -24.48 -1.26 -4.03
CA LEU A 182 -25.87 -1.67 -4.22
C LEU A 182 -26.14 -2.07 -5.68
N LEU A 183 -25.70 -1.22 -6.62
CA LEU A 183 -25.86 -1.46 -8.05
C LEU A 183 -25.15 -2.74 -8.47
N ARG A 184 -23.94 -2.96 -7.95
CA ARG A 184 -23.20 -4.21 -8.20
C ARG A 184 -23.97 -5.43 -7.70
N ALA A 185 -24.54 -5.37 -6.50
CA ALA A 185 -25.33 -6.46 -5.95
C ALA A 185 -26.58 -6.80 -6.78
N GLN A 186 -27.21 -5.79 -7.39
CA GLN A 186 -28.35 -6.00 -8.30
C GLN A 186 -27.91 -6.69 -9.61
N ILE A 187 -26.83 -6.19 -10.22
CA ILE A 187 -26.26 -6.74 -11.45
C ILE A 187 -25.87 -8.20 -11.24
N ASP A 188 -25.14 -8.50 -10.15
CA ASP A 188 -24.70 -9.86 -9.82
C ASP A 188 -25.90 -10.79 -9.56
N ALA A 189 -27.03 -10.27 -9.07
CA ALA A 189 -28.26 -11.02 -8.85
C ALA A 189 -29.20 -11.06 -10.07
N GLY A 190 -28.81 -10.47 -11.21
CA GLY A 190 -29.62 -10.39 -12.42
C GLY A 190 -30.94 -9.63 -12.24
N LYS A 191 -30.99 -8.69 -11.28
CA LYS A 191 -32.18 -7.87 -11.02
C LYS A 191 -32.15 -6.57 -11.79
N ASP A 192 -33.33 -6.01 -12.00
CA ASP A 192 -33.50 -4.67 -12.54
C ASP A 192 -32.74 -3.65 -11.68
N THR A 193 -32.10 -2.70 -12.35
CA THR A 193 -31.31 -1.63 -11.74
C THR A 193 -32.13 -0.35 -11.53
N ASP A 194 -33.34 -0.28 -12.11
CA ASP A 194 -34.30 0.79 -11.87
C ASP A 194 -34.96 0.66 -10.50
N TYR A 195 -35.81 1.61 -10.10
CA TYR A 195 -36.32 1.80 -8.73
C TYR A 195 -36.78 0.49 -8.04
N VAL A 196 -35.89 -0.14 -7.27
CA VAL A 196 -36.14 -1.42 -6.60
C VAL A 196 -36.72 -1.19 -5.21
N SER A 197 -37.97 -1.60 -4.98
CA SER A 197 -38.63 -1.49 -3.67
C SER A 197 -37.97 -2.34 -2.56
N LYS A 198 -37.24 -3.39 -2.94
CA LYS A 198 -36.44 -4.24 -2.04
C LYS A 198 -35.09 -4.58 -2.67
N PRO A 199 -34.06 -3.75 -2.47
CA PRO A 199 -32.80 -3.96 -3.14
C PRO A 199 -32.05 -5.18 -2.59
N VAL A 200 -31.21 -5.78 -3.44
CA VAL A 200 -30.32 -6.87 -3.03
C VAL A 200 -29.27 -6.31 -2.09
N ARG A 201 -28.94 -7.05 -1.03
CA ARG A 201 -27.90 -6.64 -0.09
C ARG A 201 -26.54 -6.66 -0.78
N ALA A 202 -25.73 -5.65 -0.50
CA ALA A 202 -24.33 -5.61 -0.92
C ALA A 202 -23.59 -6.88 -0.45
N PRO A 203 -22.70 -7.45 -1.28
CA PRO A 203 -21.98 -8.68 -0.96
C PRO A 203 -20.94 -8.49 0.16
N VAL A 204 -20.51 -7.25 0.39
CA VAL A 204 -19.50 -6.89 1.38
C VAL A 204 -19.98 -5.70 2.24
N PRO A 205 -19.63 -5.62 3.52
CA PRO A 205 -20.00 -4.48 4.37
C PRO A 205 -19.21 -3.21 4.02
N LEU A 206 -19.84 -2.07 4.23
CA LEU A 206 -19.28 -0.73 4.02
C LEU A 206 -18.92 -0.07 5.37
N GLY A 207 -17.68 0.36 5.50
CA GLY A 207 -17.20 1.27 6.54
C GLY A 207 -17.06 2.69 5.99
N VAL A 208 -17.35 3.70 6.80
CA VAL A 208 -17.21 5.11 6.44
C VAL A 208 -16.26 5.80 7.41
N ILE A 209 -15.29 6.52 6.86
CA ILE A 209 -14.38 7.40 7.59
C ILE A 209 -14.61 8.80 7.05
N PRO A 210 -15.23 9.70 7.83
CA PRO A 210 -15.55 11.03 7.36
C PRO A 210 -14.25 11.79 7.09
N ALA A 211 -14.03 12.18 5.83
CA ALA A 211 -12.99 13.11 5.45
C ALA A 211 -13.61 14.45 5.09
N GLY A 212 -13.37 15.48 5.90
CA GLY A 212 -14.06 16.77 5.80
C GLY A 212 -14.07 17.39 4.40
N GLU A 213 -15.00 18.32 4.17
CA GLU A 213 -15.42 18.89 2.88
C GLU A 213 -14.31 19.49 1.98
N ASN A 214 -13.10 19.68 2.51
CA ASN A 214 -11.98 20.31 1.81
C ASN A 214 -11.05 19.32 1.08
N GLU A 215 -11.24 18.01 1.23
CA GLU A 215 -10.45 17.01 0.52
C GLU A 215 -11.18 16.59 -0.77
N ARG A 216 -10.74 17.12 -1.92
CA ARG A 216 -11.26 16.79 -3.26
C ARG A 216 -11.06 15.33 -3.68
N TYR A 217 -10.53 14.48 -2.82
CA TYR A 217 -10.15 13.11 -3.13
C TYR A 217 -10.86 12.16 -2.18
N CYS A 218 -11.60 11.21 -2.75
CA CYS A 218 -12.11 10.07 -2.01
C CYS A 218 -11.06 8.95 -2.05
N TYR A 219 -10.92 8.24 -0.95
CA TYR A 219 -10.12 7.02 -0.90
C TYR A 219 -11.09 5.86 -0.74
N VAL A 220 -11.23 5.04 -1.78
CA VAL A 220 -11.95 3.78 -1.69
C VAL A 220 -10.93 2.72 -1.31
N LEU A 221 -10.84 2.45 -0.01
CA LEU A 221 -9.98 1.40 0.49
C LEU A 221 -10.75 0.10 0.46
N LEU A 222 -10.35 -0.81 -0.42
CA LEU A 222 -10.83 -2.18 -0.38
C LEU A 222 -9.99 -2.94 0.65
N VAL A 223 -10.62 -3.35 1.74
CA VAL A 223 -9.92 -3.88 2.91
C VAL A 223 -10.16 -5.38 3.01
N ILE A 224 -9.07 -6.14 2.99
CA ILE A 224 -9.08 -7.60 3.19
C ILE A 224 -9.13 -7.96 4.69
N CYS A 225 -9.38 -6.99 5.58
CA CYS A 225 -9.48 -7.20 7.03
C CYS A 225 -10.27 -6.09 7.75
N PHE A 226 -11.48 -6.39 8.21
CA PHE A 226 -12.31 -5.44 8.99
C PHE A 226 -11.64 -4.87 10.24
N LYS A 227 -10.64 -5.56 10.80
CA LYS A 227 -9.96 -5.10 12.01
C LYS A 227 -9.26 -3.75 11.78
N CYS A 228 -8.74 -3.48 10.58
CA CYS A 228 -8.03 -2.24 10.23
C CYS A 228 -8.88 -0.97 10.43
N LEU A 229 -10.20 -1.06 10.24
CA LEU A 229 -11.13 0.07 10.22
C LEU A 229 -11.17 0.85 11.56
N TRP A 230 -11.04 0.19 12.71
CA TRP A 230 -11.11 0.84 14.03
C TRP A 230 -9.93 1.80 14.30
N HIS A 231 -8.74 1.53 13.75
CA HIS A 231 -7.56 2.36 13.99
C HIS A 231 -7.36 3.44 12.94
N VAL A 232 -7.84 3.24 11.70
CA VAL A 232 -7.91 4.33 10.72
C VAL A 232 -8.82 5.46 11.25
N LEU A 233 -9.90 5.12 11.96
CA LEU A 233 -10.77 6.09 12.64
C LEU A 233 -10.03 6.89 13.75
N GLN A 234 -9.13 6.29 14.52
CA GLN A 234 -8.32 7.00 15.53
C GLN A 234 -7.27 7.93 14.89
N PHE A 235 -6.60 7.50 13.82
CA PHE A 235 -5.65 8.35 13.10
C PHE A 235 -6.34 9.56 12.46
N TRP A 236 -7.53 9.35 11.88
CA TRP A 236 -8.33 10.43 11.32
C TRP A 236 -8.77 11.42 12.38
N LEU A 237 -9.19 10.95 13.57
CA LEU A 237 -9.51 11.83 14.70
C LEU A 237 -8.28 12.64 15.15
N LEU A 238 -7.11 12.00 15.26
CA LEU A 238 -5.88 12.67 15.70
C LEU A 238 -5.38 13.69 14.66
N LYS A 239 -5.51 13.38 13.37
CA LYS A 239 -5.16 14.29 12.28
C LYS A 239 -6.14 15.45 12.16
N ALA A 240 -7.45 15.22 12.27
CA ALA A 240 -8.45 16.28 12.32
C ALA A 240 -8.18 17.24 13.50
N VAL A 241 -7.77 16.71 14.66
CA VAL A 241 -7.37 17.51 15.83
C VAL A 241 -6.07 18.29 15.60
N LEU A 242 -5.08 17.71 14.92
CA LEU A 242 -3.82 18.39 14.59
C LEU A 242 -3.98 19.46 13.51
N ASP A 243 -4.75 19.19 12.46
CA ASP A 243 -5.05 20.14 11.38
C ASP A 243 -5.96 21.28 11.88
N ALA A 244 -6.89 21.01 12.81
CA ALA A 244 -7.67 22.05 13.50
C ALA A 244 -6.79 22.95 14.39
N LYS A 245 -5.77 22.40 15.07
CA LYS A 245 -4.80 23.21 15.83
C LYS A 245 -3.90 24.07 14.94
N ALA A 246 -3.55 23.59 13.75
CA ALA A 246 -2.71 24.32 12.80
C ALA A 246 -3.47 25.46 12.06
N SER A 247 -4.81 25.44 12.06
CA SER A 247 -5.63 26.50 11.45
C SER A 247 -6.02 27.62 12.43
N VAL A 248 -5.74 27.46 13.72
CA VAL A 248 -6.05 28.44 14.78
C VAL A 248 -4.78 29.15 15.30
N MET A 249 -3.62 28.86 14.71
CA MET A 249 -2.34 29.59 14.91
C MET A 249 -1.90 30.25 13.61
#